data_AF-A0A7C4Y3V2-F1
#
_entry.id   AF-A0A7C4Y3V2-F1
#
_cell.length_a   1.000
_cell.length_b   1.000
_cell.length_c   1.000
_cell.angle_alpha   90.00
_cell.angle_beta   90.00
_cell.angle_gamma   90.00
#
_symmetry.space_group_name_H-M   'P 1'
#
loop_
_entity.id
_entity.type
_entity.pdbx_description
1 polymer ?
#
loop_
_entity_poly.entity_id
_entity_poly.type
_entity_poly.pdbx_seq_one_letter_code
_entity_poly.pdbx_strand_id
1 'polypeptide(L)'
;MMKNILFIGDVFGKPGRNCLKSLLPEIKKEFAIDLTIANGENAASGMGINQKKYLDMIECGVDAVTLGNHAWHVKEFLNEIENCPKIVRPGNYPPGTPGLEKLVINGIGIINLVGRVF
;
A
#
# COMPACT_ATOMS: atom_id res chain seq x y z
N MET A 1 1.70 10.84 -23.09
CA MET A 1 2.77 11.34 -22.20
C MET A 1 3.30 10.20 -21.37
N MET A 2 4.62 10.14 -21.17
CA MET A 2 5.27 9.17 -20.29
C MET A 2 4.84 9.44 -18.85
N LYS A 3 4.64 8.40 -18.03
CA LYS A 3 4.26 8.53 -16.62
C LYS A 3 5.40 8.05 -15.73
N ASN A 4 5.79 8.87 -14.77
CA ASN A 4 6.79 8.52 -13.77
C ASN A 4 6.11 7.84 -12.58
N ILE A 5 6.46 6.58 -12.35
CA ILE A 5 5.89 5.77 -11.27
C ILE A 5 6.97 5.53 -10.22
N LEU A 6 6.69 5.88 -8.96
CA LEU A 6 7.52 5.55 -7.81
C LEU A 6 6.90 4.37 -7.08
N PHE A 7 7.66 3.29 -6.93
CA PHE A 7 7.30 2.18 -6.06
C PHE A 7 8.22 2.17 -4.84
N ILE A 8 7.62 2.20 -3.65
CA ILE A 8 8.30 2.15 -2.35
C ILE A 8 8.10 0.76 -1.79
N GLY A 9 9.18 0.12 -1.37
CA GLY A 9 9.14 -1.17 -0.69
C GLY A 9 8.46 -1.10 0.68
N ASP A 10 8.64 -2.15 1.46
CA ASP A 10 7.98 -2.34 2.74
C ASP A 10 8.14 -1.17 3.72
N VAL A 11 7.02 -0.53 4.03
CA VAL A 11 6.92 0.53 5.01
C VAL A 11 6.88 -0.10 6.39
N PHE A 12 8.05 -0.22 7.02
CA PHE A 12 8.19 -0.95 8.28
C PHE A 12 7.98 -0.06 9.51
N GLY A 13 6.88 -0.27 10.23
CA GLY A 13 6.60 0.34 11.52
C GLY A 13 6.63 1.87 11.51
N LYS A 14 6.78 2.47 12.70
CA LYS A 14 6.83 3.94 12.87
C LYS A 14 7.99 4.58 12.08
N PRO A 15 9.21 4.01 12.05
CA PRO A 15 10.31 4.58 11.28
C PRO A 15 9.99 4.70 9.79
N GLY A 16 9.47 3.64 9.16
CA GLY A 16 9.12 3.66 7.73
C GLY A 16 8.06 4.72 7.40
N ARG A 17 7.02 4.85 8.23
CA ARG A 17 6.01 5.90 8.05
C ARG A 17 6.56 7.31 8.25
N ASN A 18 7.49 7.50 9.18
CA ASN A 18 8.16 8.78 9.35
C ASN A 18 9.01 9.14 8.13
N CYS A 19 9.75 8.17 7.57
CA CYS A 19 10.51 8.36 6.33
C CYS A 19 9.61 8.78 5.18
N LEU A 20 8.47 8.11 4.99
CA LEU A 20 7.47 8.52 3.98
C LEU A 20 7.05 9.97 4.18
N LYS A 21 6.62 10.33 5.39
CA LYS A 21 6.13 11.67 5.69
C LYS A 21 7.18 12.76 5.43
N SER A 22 8.44 12.48 5.72
CA SER A 22 9.53 13.46 5.61
C SER A 22 10.13 13.56 4.22
N LEU A 23 10.19 12.47 3.46
CA LEU A 23 10.97 12.41 2.22
C LEU A 23 10.10 12.39 0.97
N LEU A 24 8.92 11.77 1.02
CA LEU A 24 8.10 11.55 -0.17
C LEU A 24 7.70 12.85 -0.89
N PRO A 25 7.30 13.94 -0.21
CA PRO A 25 6.92 15.18 -0.90
C PRO A 25 8.04 15.75 -1.78
N GLU A 26 9.28 15.77 -1.28
CA GLU A 26 10.43 16.28 -2.02
C GLU A 26 10.81 15.35 -3.18
N ILE A 27 10.80 14.02 -2.96
CA ILE A 27 11.06 13.03 -4.02
C ILE A 27 10.03 13.16 -5.15
N LYS A 28 8.74 13.32 -4.81
CA LYS A 28 7.68 13.49 -5.83
C LYS A 28 7.95 14.74 -6.69
N LYS A 29 8.40 15.83 -6.08
CA LYS A 29 8.74 17.07 -6.77
C LYS A 29 9.99 16.95 -7.62
N GLU A 30 11.06 16.36 -7.09
CA GLU A 30 12.35 16.21 -7.76
C GLU A 30 12.24 15.36 -9.03
N PHE A 31 11.52 14.24 -8.95
CA PHE A 31 11.40 13.27 -10.04
C PHE A 31 10.10 13.42 -10.85
N ALA A 32 9.30 14.45 -10.58
CA ALA A 32 8.00 14.68 -11.21
C ALA A 32 7.13 13.41 -11.24
N ILE A 33 6.92 12.80 -10.06
CA ILE A 33 6.21 11.52 -9.92
C ILE A 33 4.70 11.71 -10.12
N ASP A 34 4.13 10.95 -11.05
CA ASP A 34 2.70 10.95 -11.38
C ASP A 34 1.87 9.96 -10.55
N LEU A 35 2.51 8.89 -10.07
CA LEU A 35 1.87 7.83 -9.28
C LEU A 35 2.86 7.24 -8.28
N THR A 36 2.50 7.27 -6.99
CA THR A 36 3.25 6.64 -5.91
C THR A 36 2.54 5.40 -5.39
N ILE A 37 3.23 4.27 -5.38
CA ILE A 37 2.78 3.02 -4.80
C ILE A 37 3.70 2.69 -3.62
N ALA A 38 3.16 2.22 -2.50
CA ALA A 38 3.96 1.74 -1.37
C ALA A 38 3.45 0.40 -0.83
N ASN A 39 4.34 -0.52 -0.45
CA ASN A 39 3.96 -1.72 0.29
C ASN A 39 3.75 -1.39 1.78
N GLY A 40 2.51 -1.51 2.25
CA GLY A 40 2.10 -1.22 3.62
C GLY A 40 2.05 -2.43 4.55
N GLU A 41 2.49 -3.61 4.14
CA GLU A 41 2.24 -4.86 4.89
C GLU A 41 2.86 -4.89 6.30
N ASN A 42 3.82 -4.02 6.59
CA ASN A 42 4.50 -3.93 7.89
C ASN A 42 4.23 -2.59 8.60
N ALA A 43 3.22 -1.84 8.14
CA ALA A 43 2.96 -0.48 8.60
C ALA A 43 2.37 -0.42 10.02
N ALA A 44 1.76 -1.47 10.57
CA ALA A 44 1.28 -1.51 11.94
C ALA A 44 2.30 -2.24 12.83
N SER A 45 3.15 -1.49 13.53
CA SER A 45 4.13 -2.03 14.49
C SER A 45 5.01 -3.18 13.94
N GLY A 46 5.26 -3.21 12.62
CA GLY A 46 6.12 -4.18 11.96
C GLY A 46 5.40 -5.38 11.34
N MET A 47 4.10 -5.59 11.59
CA MET A 47 3.31 -6.66 10.96
C MET A 47 1.85 -6.24 10.77
N GLY A 48 1.38 -6.27 9.53
CA GLY A 48 0.05 -5.86 9.12
C GLY A 48 -0.10 -4.35 8.95
N ILE A 49 -1.35 -3.93 8.78
CA ILE A 49 -1.79 -2.55 8.64
C ILE A 49 -3.16 -2.40 9.30
N ASN A 50 -3.59 -1.17 9.57
CA ASN A 50 -4.98 -0.84 9.90
C ASN A 50 -5.41 0.43 9.16
N GLN A 51 -6.69 0.78 9.21
CA GLN A 51 -7.24 1.95 8.52
C GLN A 51 -6.47 3.22 8.85
N LYS A 52 -6.10 3.41 10.11
CA LYS A 52 -5.32 4.58 10.55
C LYS A 52 -3.96 4.64 9.85
N LYS A 53 -3.27 3.50 9.70
CA LYS A 53 -1.95 3.46 9.05
C LYS A 53 -2.03 3.58 7.55
N TYR A 54 -3.07 3.03 6.94
CA TYR A 54 -3.41 3.30 5.55
C TYR A 54 -3.63 4.80 5.31
N LEU A 55 -4.46 5.47 6.12
CA LEU A 55 -4.73 6.91 5.99
C LEU A 55 -3.46 7.74 6.19
N ASP A 56 -2.65 7.43 7.21
CA ASP A 56 -1.33 8.08 7.43
C ASP A 56 -0.50 8.06 6.13
N MET A 57 -0.48 6.95 5.38
CA MET A 57 0.27 6.80 4.13
C MET A 57 -0.33 7.60 2.97
N ILE A 58 -1.66 7.57 2.81
CA ILE A 58 -2.35 8.33 1.76
C ILE A 58 -2.14 9.83 1.95
N GLU A 59 -2.24 10.32 3.19
CA GLU A 59 -2.03 11.74 3.53
C GLU A 59 -0.60 12.21 3.25
N CYS A 60 0.39 11.31 3.29
CA CYS A 60 1.77 11.63 2.94
C CYS A 60 2.03 11.67 1.41
N GLY A 61 1.03 11.38 0.59
CA GLY A 61 1.11 11.43 -0.87
C GLY A 61 1.30 10.07 -1.55
N VAL A 62 1.07 8.95 -0.85
CA VAL A 62 0.96 7.63 -1.47
C VAL A 62 -0.39 7.55 -2.21
N ASP A 63 -0.35 7.15 -3.48
CA ASP A 63 -1.54 7.09 -4.33
C ASP A 63 -2.21 5.71 -4.30
N ALA A 64 -1.44 4.64 -4.06
CA ALA A 64 -1.94 3.30 -3.82
C ALA A 64 -1.07 2.52 -2.82
N VAL A 65 -1.71 1.68 -2.02
CA VAL A 65 -1.05 0.81 -1.06
C VAL A 65 -1.17 -0.64 -1.53
N THR A 66 -0.05 -1.36 -1.53
CA THR A 66 -0.02 -2.82 -1.70
C THR A 66 0.26 -3.47 -0.35
N LEU A 67 0.01 -4.78 -0.24
CA LEU A 67 0.22 -5.57 0.97
C LEU A 67 1.05 -6.81 0.65
N GLY A 68 1.12 -7.76 1.57
CA GLY A 68 1.75 -9.05 1.35
C GLY A 68 1.17 -10.11 2.27
N ASN A 69 2.00 -11.05 2.69
CA ASN A 69 1.59 -12.13 3.59
C ASN A 69 1.18 -11.61 4.97
N HIS A 70 1.60 -10.39 5.35
CA HIS A 70 1.20 -9.80 6.62
C HIS A 70 -0.16 -9.07 6.61
N ALA A 71 -0.88 -9.03 5.48
CA ALA A 71 -2.12 -8.26 5.30
C ALA A 71 -3.13 -8.38 6.46
N TRP A 72 -3.27 -9.56 7.05
CA TRP A 72 -4.32 -9.87 8.04
C TRP A 72 -3.80 -10.03 9.47
N HIS A 73 -2.55 -9.64 9.77
CA HIS A 73 -1.98 -9.77 11.12
C HIS A 73 -2.72 -8.90 12.16
N VAL A 74 -3.25 -7.75 11.73
CA VAL A 74 -4.15 -6.91 12.54
C VAL A 74 -5.57 -7.35 12.24
N LYS A 75 -6.23 -8.02 13.19
CA LYS A 75 -7.52 -8.69 12.95
C LYS A 75 -8.64 -7.73 12.56
N GLU A 76 -8.63 -6.54 13.14
CA GLU A 76 -9.59 -5.47 12.87
C GLU A 76 -9.58 -5.09 11.38
N PHE A 77 -8.42 -5.23 10.72
CA PHE A 77 -8.27 -4.83 9.33
C PHE A 77 -9.14 -5.61 8.35
N LEU A 78 -9.55 -6.84 8.70
CA LEU A 78 -10.52 -7.61 7.91
C LEU A 78 -11.83 -6.85 7.67
N ASN A 79 -12.28 -6.06 8.64
CA ASN A 79 -13.50 -5.26 8.54
C ASN A 79 -13.22 -3.84 8.02
N GLU A 80 -12.00 -3.35 8.20
CA GLU A 80 -11.62 -1.98 7.83
C GLU A 80 -11.22 -1.84 6.35
N ILE A 81 -10.74 -2.91 5.72
CA ILE A 81 -10.17 -2.86 4.36
C ILE A 81 -11.17 -2.35 3.31
N GLU A 82 -12.47 -2.61 3.51
CA GLU A 82 -13.54 -2.10 2.64
C GLU A 82 -13.62 -0.56 2.63
N ASN A 83 -13.14 0.09 3.69
CA ASN A 83 -13.06 1.55 3.78
C ASN A 83 -11.74 2.12 3.22
N CYS A 84 -10.91 1.27 2.59
CA CYS A 84 -9.59 1.62 2.08
C CYS A 84 -9.55 1.47 0.54
N PRO A 85 -10.21 2.36 -0.24
CA PRO A 85 -10.41 2.16 -1.68
C PRO A 85 -9.14 2.19 -2.54
N LYS A 86 -7.99 2.60 -1.96
CA LYS A 86 -6.69 2.66 -2.63
C LYS A 86 -5.73 1.59 -2.16
N ILE A 87 -6.21 0.50 -1.55
CA ILE A 87 -5.39 -0.63 -1.11
C ILE A 87 -5.66 -1.88 -1.92
N VAL A 88 -4.60 -2.62 -2.28
CA VAL A 88 -4.66 -3.87 -3.04
C VAL A 88 -4.03 -4.99 -2.23
N ARG A 89 -4.86 -5.97 -1.83
CA ARG A 89 -4.38 -7.20 -1.19
C ARG A 89 -3.89 -8.20 -2.23
N PRO A 90 -3.18 -9.28 -1.86
CA PRO A 90 -2.75 -10.28 -2.81
C PRO A 90 -3.95 -10.90 -3.56
N GLY A 91 -3.94 -10.81 -4.88
CA GLY A 91 -5.02 -11.22 -5.77
C GLY A 91 -5.28 -12.72 -5.78
N ASN A 92 -4.28 -13.52 -5.41
CA ASN A 92 -4.34 -14.98 -5.40
C ASN A 92 -4.79 -15.59 -4.06
N TYR A 93 -5.45 -14.82 -3.20
CA TYR A 93 -6.15 -15.34 -2.02
C TYR A 93 -7.48 -15.99 -2.41
N PRO A 94 -8.06 -16.87 -1.56
CA PRO A 94 -9.32 -17.55 -1.87
C PRO A 94 -10.47 -16.58 -2.17
N PRO A 95 -11.46 -16.98 -3.01
CA PRO A 95 -12.67 -16.21 -3.24
C PRO A 95 -13.38 -15.83 -1.94
N GLY A 96 -13.91 -14.61 -1.88
CA GLY A 96 -14.56 -14.06 -0.68
C GLY A 96 -13.61 -13.39 0.32
N THR A 97 -12.30 -13.33 0.04
CA THR A 97 -11.35 -12.54 0.83
C THR A 97 -11.64 -11.05 0.66
N PRO A 98 -11.86 -10.28 1.76
CA PRO A 98 -12.17 -8.85 1.72
C PRO A 98 -11.15 -7.99 0.96
N GLY A 99 -11.60 -6.83 0.49
CA GLY A 99 -10.78 -5.83 -0.20
C GLY A 99 -10.42 -6.15 -1.65
N LEU A 100 -9.72 -5.21 -2.29
CA LEU A 100 -9.48 -5.23 -3.73
C LEU A 100 -8.35 -6.17 -4.14
N GLU A 101 -8.58 -6.97 -5.18
CA GLU A 101 -7.57 -7.84 -5.81
C GLU A 101 -6.68 -7.09 -6.82
N LYS A 102 -7.22 -5.97 -7.34
CA LYS A 102 -6.61 -5.10 -8.33
C LYS A 102 -7.18 -3.70 -8.21
N LEU A 103 -6.43 -2.71 -8.68
CA LEU A 103 -6.84 -1.31 -8.71
C LEU A 103 -6.39 -0.67 -10.02
N VAL A 104 -7.20 0.22 -10.57
CA VAL A 104 -6.81 1.02 -11.75
C VAL A 104 -6.83 2.49 -11.36
N ILE A 105 -5.68 3.16 -11.46
CA ILE A 105 -5.54 4.61 -11.22
C ILE A 105 -4.95 5.24 -12.46
N ASN A 106 -5.61 6.26 -13.00
CA ASN A 106 -5.15 7.01 -14.16
C ASN A 106 -4.79 6.10 -15.36
N GLY A 107 -5.53 5.01 -15.58
CA GLY A 107 -5.23 4.04 -16.65
C GLY A 107 -4.04 3.12 -16.39
N ILE A 108 -3.45 3.12 -15.19
CA ILE A 108 -2.42 2.17 -14.74
C ILE A 108 -3.09 1.10 -13.88
N GLY A 109 -2.93 -0.17 -14.26
CA GLY A 109 -3.38 -1.32 -13.47
C GLY A 109 -2.34 -1.74 -12.43
N ILE A 110 -2.79 -1.91 -11.19
CA ILE A 110 -1.99 -2.35 -10.04
C ILE A 110 -2.54 -3.69 -9.59
N ILE A 111 -1.66 -4.69 -9.56
CA ILE A 111 -1.96 -6.05 -9.08
C ILE A 111 -0.92 -6.38 -8.02
N ASN A 112 -1.36 -7.08 -6.98
CA ASN A 112 -0.51 -7.59 -5.93
C ASN A 112 -0.66 -9.11 -5.85
N LEU A 113 0.40 -9.86 -5.58
CA LEU A 113 0.39 -11.33 -5.50
C LEU A 113 1.32 -11.80 -4.39
N VAL A 114 1.01 -12.95 -3.81
CA VAL A 114 1.86 -13.63 -2.83
C VAL A 114 2.45 -14.90 -3.45
N GLY A 115 3.76 -15.09 -3.29
CA GLY A 115 4.45 -16.33 -3.67
C GLY A 115 3.95 -17.54 -2.88
N ARG A 116 4.19 -18.74 -3.40
CA ARG A 116 3.79 -20.01 -2.74
C ARG A 116 4.98 -20.89 -2.33
N VAL A 117 6.19 -20.43 -2.59
CA VAL A 117 7.43 -21.16 -2.30
C VAL A 117 8.13 -20.40 -1.18
N PHE A 118 8.46 -21.14 -0.12
CA PHE A 118 8.90 -20.63 1.20
C PHE A 118 7.77 -19.96 2.01
#